data_AF-A0A936CB27-F1
#
_entry.id   AF-A0A936CB27-F1
#
_cell.length_a   1.000
_cell.length_b   1.000
_cell.length_c   1.000
_cell.angle_alpha   90.00
_cell.angle_beta   90.00
_cell.angle_gamma   90.00
#
_symmetry.space_group_name_H-M   'P 1'
#
loop_
_entity.id
_entity.type
_entity.pdbx_description
1 polymer ?
#
loop_
_entity_poly.entity_id
_entity_poly.type
_entity_poly.pdbx_seq_one_letter_code
_entity_poly.pdbx_strand_id
1 'polypeptide(L)'
;MPDAASVAGGVYKSRRPQASPLFRLVSDHLHRLQTVYDDRFAREYGPWRPVVARVADKFLACGVLEHGFARVRCDACTHEYLLAFSCKCRYFCPSCHAKRLAIWT
;
A
#
# COMPACT_ATOMS: atom_id res chain seq x y z
N MET A 1 26.94 31.76 3.08
CA MET A 1 25.69 31.02 3.34
C MET A 1 25.60 29.93 2.30
N PRO A 2 25.63 28.63 2.63
CA PRO A 2 25.65 27.62 1.59
C PRO A 2 24.26 27.52 0.96
N ASP A 3 24.31 27.54 -0.35
CA ASP A 3 23.24 27.41 -1.33
C ASP A 3 22.43 26.13 -1.07
N ALA A 4 21.13 26.28 -0.79
CA ALA A 4 20.21 25.16 -0.67
C ALA A 4 19.92 24.63 -2.07
N ALA A 5 20.78 23.72 -2.53
CA ALA A 5 20.59 23.00 -3.78
C ALA A 5 19.18 22.39 -3.81
N SER A 6 18.33 22.97 -4.67
CA SER A 6 17.00 22.48 -5.01
C SER A 6 17.15 21.09 -5.63
N VAL A 7 17.04 20.05 -4.81
CA VAL A 7 16.74 18.72 -5.31
C VAL A 7 15.35 18.81 -5.92
N ALA A 8 15.28 18.85 -7.25
CA ALA A 8 14.03 18.82 -7.99
C ALA A 8 13.39 17.43 -7.85
N GLY A 9 12.92 17.11 -6.63
CA GLY A 9 12.08 15.97 -6.36
C GLY A 9 10.73 16.22 -7.00
N GLY A 10 10.32 15.34 -7.92
CA GLY A 10 9.05 15.47 -8.62
C GLY A 10 7.87 15.69 -7.66
N VAL A 11 6.91 16.50 -8.07
CA VAL A 11 5.70 16.79 -7.29
C VAL A 11 5.01 15.48 -6.91
N TYR A 12 4.72 15.30 -5.62
CA TYR A 12 4.01 14.11 -5.12
C TYR A 12 2.67 13.97 -5.85
N LYS A 13 2.50 12.85 -6.55
CA LYS A 13 1.22 12.46 -7.16
C LYS A 13 0.58 11.37 -6.30
N SER A 14 -0.66 11.62 -5.87
CA SER A 14 -1.45 10.62 -5.15
C SER A 14 -1.60 9.35 -5.99
N ARG A 15 -1.45 8.20 -5.34
CA ARG A 15 -1.56 6.89 -6.01
C ARG A 15 -3.04 6.55 -6.20
N ARG A 16 -3.32 5.74 -7.22
CA ARG A 16 -4.66 5.17 -7.47
C ARG A 16 -4.62 3.66 -7.26
N PRO A 17 -4.57 3.17 -6.00
CA PRO A 17 -4.42 1.73 -5.72
C PRO A 17 -5.55 0.91 -6.32
N GLN A 18 -6.79 1.40 -6.24
CA GLN A 18 -7.99 0.76 -6.81
C GLN A 18 -7.93 0.55 -8.33
N ALA A 19 -7.15 1.35 -9.05
CA ALA A 19 -6.95 1.17 -10.49
C ALA A 19 -5.93 0.06 -10.82
N SER A 20 -5.12 -0.38 -9.84
CA SER A 20 -4.08 -1.39 -10.08
C SER A 20 -4.65 -2.79 -10.27
N PRO A 21 -4.08 -3.62 -11.18
CA PRO A 21 -4.57 -4.99 -11.41
C PRO A 21 -4.56 -5.86 -10.16
N LEU A 22 -3.47 -5.80 -9.37
CA LEU A 22 -3.35 -6.59 -8.14
C LEU A 22 -4.39 -6.18 -7.09
N PHE A 23 -4.67 -4.88 -6.94
CA PHE A 23 -5.69 -4.43 -6.01
C PHE A 23 -7.07 -5.00 -6.37
N ARG A 24 -7.46 -4.90 -7.64
CA ARG A 24 -8.73 -5.45 -8.12
C ARG A 24 -8.82 -6.94 -7.90
N LEU A 25 -7.78 -7.69 -8.30
CA LEU A 25 -7.72 -9.14 -8.08
C LEU A 25 -7.95 -9.52 -6.60
N VAL A 26 -7.26 -8.85 -5.67
CA VAL A 26 -7.38 -9.14 -4.24
C VAL A 26 -8.75 -8.71 -3.72
N SER A 27 -9.21 -7.50 -4.08
CA SER A 27 -10.50 -6.96 -3.66
C SER A 27 -11.67 -7.87 -4.12
N ASP A 28 -11.61 -8.36 -5.35
CA ASP A 28 -12.70 -9.10 -5.99
C ASP A 28 -12.74 -10.58 -5.56
N HIS A 29 -11.62 -11.14 -5.09
CA HIS A 29 -11.49 -12.59 -4.90
C HIS A 29 -11.05 -13.04 -3.50
N LEU A 30 -10.54 -12.15 -2.64
CA LEU A 30 -10.03 -12.54 -1.31
C LEU A 30 -11.09 -13.24 -0.47
N HIS A 31 -12.31 -12.71 -0.41
CA HIS A 31 -13.39 -13.30 0.37
C HIS A 31 -13.74 -14.71 -0.12
N ARG A 32 -13.91 -14.87 -1.44
CA ARG A 32 -14.18 -16.19 -2.03
C ARG A 32 -13.05 -17.17 -1.76
N LEU A 33 -11.80 -16.72 -1.88
CA LEU A 33 -10.63 -17.55 -1.58
C LEU A 33 -10.68 -18.03 -0.13
N GLN A 34 -10.91 -17.13 0.83
CA GLN A 34 -11.03 -17.47 2.26
C GLN A 34 -12.09 -18.54 2.52
N THR A 35 -13.27 -18.41 1.90
CA THR A 35 -14.38 -19.35 2.10
C THR A 35 -14.06 -20.76 1.61
N VAL A 36 -13.37 -20.90 0.47
CA VAL A 36 -13.16 -22.21 -0.16
C VAL A 36 -11.79 -22.80 0.15
N TYR A 37 -10.92 -22.09 0.88
CA TYR A 37 -9.52 -22.45 0.98
C TYR A 37 -9.29 -23.76 1.71
N ASP A 38 -9.89 -23.94 2.88
CA ASP A 38 -9.63 -25.12 3.69
C ASP A 38 -10.13 -26.40 3.01
N ASP A 39 -11.26 -26.32 2.30
CA ASP A 39 -11.82 -27.47 1.56
C ASP A 39 -10.96 -27.85 0.34
N ARG A 40 -10.43 -26.86 -0.38
CA ARG A 40 -9.81 -27.07 -1.70
C ARG A 40 -8.29 -27.13 -1.69
N PHE A 41 -7.65 -26.42 -0.76
CA PHE A 41 -6.22 -26.13 -0.82
C PHE A 41 -5.47 -26.54 0.45
N ALA A 42 -6.13 -26.68 1.61
CA ALA A 42 -5.40 -26.97 2.85
C ALA A 42 -4.68 -28.33 2.86
N ARG A 43 -5.17 -29.32 2.09
CA ARG A 43 -4.49 -30.62 1.95
C ARG A 43 -3.11 -30.51 1.29
N GLU A 44 -2.92 -29.56 0.38
CA GLU A 44 -1.68 -29.39 -0.39
C GLU A 44 -0.80 -28.27 0.19
N TYR A 45 -1.41 -27.15 0.57
CA TYR A 45 -0.71 -25.93 0.98
C TYR A 45 -0.73 -25.67 2.50
N GLY A 46 -1.34 -26.56 3.27
CA GLY A 46 -1.56 -26.39 4.70
C GLY A 46 -2.73 -25.44 5.02
N PRO A 47 -3.16 -25.38 6.29
CA PRO A 47 -4.37 -24.66 6.71
C PRO A 47 -4.27 -23.16 6.46
N TRP A 48 -5.43 -22.48 6.34
CA TRP A 48 -5.47 -21.04 6.19
C TRP A 48 -4.76 -20.32 7.34
N ARG A 49 -3.72 -19.55 7.02
CA ARG A 49 -2.93 -18.84 8.03
C ARG A 49 -3.51 -17.45 8.28
N PRO A 50 -3.77 -17.04 9.54
CA PRO A 50 -4.30 -15.70 9.86
C PRO A 50 -3.46 -14.52 9.35
N VAL A 51 -2.17 -14.74 9.08
CA VAL A 51 -1.29 -13.72 8.48
C VAL A 51 -1.70 -13.34 7.06
N VAL A 52 -2.31 -14.26 6.30
CA VAL A 52 -2.70 -14.04 4.91
C VAL A 52 -3.81 -13.00 4.84
N ALA A 53 -4.90 -13.20 5.59
CA ALA A 53 -5.99 -12.22 5.70
C ALA A 53 -5.47 -10.85 6.18
N ARG A 54 -4.68 -10.84 7.27
CA ARG A 54 -4.12 -9.61 7.85
C ARG A 54 -3.26 -8.81 6.87
N VAL A 55 -2.47 -9.48 6.02
CA VAL A 55 -1.64 -8.81 5.02
C VAL A 55 -2.49 -8.31 3.86
N ALA A 56 -3.48 -9.09 3.42
CA ALA A 56 -4.40 -8.71 2.35
C ALA A 56 -5.24 -7.49 2.74
N ASP A 57 -5.81 -7.47 3.94
CA ASP A 57 -6.61 -6.33 4.44
C ASP A 57 -5.76 -5.06 4.52
N LYS A 58 -4.54 -5.17 5.06
CA LYS A 58 -3.58 -4.06 5.09
C LYS A 58 -3.24 -3.56 3.68
N PHE A 59 -3.11 -4.46 2.71
CA PHE A 59 -2.85 -4.10 1.33
C PHE A 59 -4.05 -3.37 0.69
N LEU A 60 -5.27 -3.82 0.93
CA LEU A 60 -6.49 -3.15 0.46
C LEU A 60 -6.68 -1.77 1.09
N ALA A 61 -6.19 -1.56 2.31
CA ALA A 61 -6.16 -0.24 2.94
C ALA A 61 -5.03 0.68 2.41
N CYS A 62 -4.04 0.14 1.70
CA CYS A 62 -2.82 0.86 1.36
C CYS A 62 -3.06 1.94 0.29
N GLY A 63 -2.77 3.20 0.65
CA GLY A 63 -2.87 4.32 -0.29
C GLY A 63 -4.29 4.78 -0.58
N VAL A 64 -5.27 4.34 0.22
CA VAL A 64 -6.68 4.74 0.13
C VAL A 64 -6.95 5.77 1.23
N LEU A 65 -7.50 6.94 0.85
CA LEU A 65 -7.73 8.05 1.80
C LEU A 65 -8.75 7.70 2.89
N GLU A 66 -9.76 6.89 2.56
CA GLU A 66 -10.80 6.42 3.50
C GLU A 66 -10.22 5.62 4.67
N HIS A 67 -9.03 5.02 4.49
CA HIS A 67 -8.32 4.26 5.52
C HIS A 67 -7.26 5.09 6.27
N GLY A 68 -7.25 6.41 6.07
CA GLY A 68 -6.41 7.35 6.80
C GLY A 68 -5.34 8.03 5.95
N PHE A 69 -5.03 9.27 6.32
CA PHE A 69 -4.07 10.12 5.63
C PHE A 69 -3.43 11.12 6.58
N ALA A 70 -2.26 11.63 6.18
CA ALA A 70 -1.67 12.83 6.75
C ALA A 70 -1.98 14.03 5.84
N ARG A 71 -2.39 15.15 6.42
CA ARG A 71 -2.48 16.43 5.71
C ARG A 71 -1.13 17.14 5.84
N VAL A 72 -0.48 17.39 4.71
CA VAL A 72 0.80 18.11 4.68
C VAL A 72 0.53 19.51 4.17
N ARG A 73 0.93 20.52 4.94
CA ARG A 73 0.79 21.95 4.61
C ARG A 73 2.16 22.61 4.69
N CYS A 74 2.49 23.43 3.70
CA CYS A 74 3.64 24.32 3.76
C CYS A 74 3.21 25.68 4.36
N ASP A 75 3.90 26.15 5.40
CA ASP A 75 3.55 27.41 6.06
C ASP A 75 3.91 28.65 5.23
N ALA A 76 4.94 28.56 4.39
CA ALA A 76 5.39 29.68 3.56
C ALA A 76 4.52 29.92 2.32
N CYS A 77 4.10 28.86 1.63
CA CYS A 77 3.34 28.97 0.37
C CYS A 77 1.88 28.49 0.48
N THR A 78 1.45 28.02 1.65
CA THR A 78 0.09 27.49 1.91
C THR A 78 -0.33 26.30 1.04
N HIS A 79 0.58 25.71 0.26
CA HIS A 79 0.28 24.52 -0.53
C HIS A 79 -0.03 23.34 0.39
N GLU A 80 -1.07 22.58 0.02
CA GLU A 80 -1.56 21.45 0.79
C GLU A 80 -1.80 20.22 -0.07
N TYR A 81 -1.49 19.05 0.47
CA TYR A 81 -1.87 17.78 -0.13
C TYR A 81 -2.14 16.73 0.94
N LEU A 82 -2.93 15.72 0.55
CA LEU A 82 -3.23 14.57 1.39
C LEU A 82 -2.31 13.40 1.02
N LEU A 83 -1.64 12.86 2.03
CA LEU A 83 -0.76 11.71 1.92
C LEU A 83 -1.43 10.49 2.56
N ALA A 84 -1.96 9.59 1.73
CA ALA A 84 -2.56 8.35 2.21
C ALA A 84 -1.54 7.46 2.94
N PHE A 85 -1.99 6.73 3.96
CA PHE A 85 -1.14 5.83 4.72
C PHE A 85 -0.68 4.61 3.90
N SER A 86 0.46 4.07 4.32
CA SER A 86 1.07 2.88 3.70
C SER A 86 0.85 1.65 4.58
N CYS A 87 0.66 0.48 3.96
CA CYS A 87 0.44 -0.77 4.70
C CYS A 87 1.66 -1.24 5.50
N LYS A 88 2.86 -0.76 5.14
CA LYS A 88 4.17 -1.16 5.72
C LYS A 88 4.46 -2.67 5.62
N CYS A 89 3.64 -3.44 4.88
CA CYS A 89 3.86 -4.87 4.63
C CYS A 89 5.14 -5.10 3.81
N ARG A 90 5.74 -6.28 3.96
CA ARG A 90 6.91 -6.72 3.20
C ARG A 90 6.44 -7.60 2.03
N TYR A 91 7.12 -7.48 0.90
CA TYR A 91 6.96 -8.28 -0.34
C TYR A 91 5.61 -8.17 -1.07
N PHE A 92 4.47 -8.27 -0.37
CA PHE A 92 3.16 -8.39 -1.01
C PHE A 92 2.68 -7.10 -1.69
N CYS A 93 2.86 -5.94 -1.06
CA CYS A 93 2.46 -4.66 -1.65
C CYS A 93 3.61 -4.12 -2.52
N PRO A 94 3.46 -4.04 -3.87
CA PRO A 94 4.54 -3.64 -4.75
C PRO A 94 5.02 -2.21 -4.45
N SER A 95 4.09 -1.31 -4.14
CA SER A 95 4.39 0.08 -3.80
C SER A 95 5.22 0.22 -2.53
N CYS A 96 4.87 -0.50 -1.46
CA CYS A 96 5.59 -0.42 -0.19
C CYS A 96 6.92 -1.19 -0.25
N HIS A 97 6.96 -2.28 -1.01
CA HIS A 97 8.19 -3.03 -1.23
C HIS A 97 9.20 -2.22 -2.05
N ALA A 98 8.78 -1.62 -3.16
CA ALA A 98 9.65 -0.74 -3.97
C ALA A 98 10.20 0.44 -3.16
N LYS A 99 9.35 1.11 -2.36
CA LYS A 99 9.80 2.18 -1.45
C LYS A 99 10.82 1.68 -0.44
N ARG A 100 10.62 0.47 0.10
CA ARG A 100 11.59 -0.13 1.01
C ARG A 100 12.92 -0.33 0.30
N LEU A 101 12.93 -1.00 -0.86
CA LEU A 101 14.16 -1.23 -1.63
C LEU A 101 14.93 0.07 -1.90
N ALA A 102 14.23 1.13 -2.28
CA ALA A 102 14.84 2.45 -2.52
C ALA A 102 15.45 3.13 -1.28
N ILE A 103 15.09 2.70 -0.05
CA ILE A 103 15.70 3.22 1.19
C ILE A 103 16.98 2.44 1.55
N TRP A 104 17.10 1.19 1.08
CA TRP A 104 18.25 0.32 1.36
C TRP A 104 19.25 0.24 0.21
N THR A 105 18.99 0.96 -0.88
CA THR A 105 19.91 1.14 -2.01
C THR A 105 20.60 2.48 -1.84
#